data_AF-A0A8S0FKH2-F1
#
_entry.id   AF-A0A8S0FKH2-F1
#
_cell.length_a   1.000
_cell.length_b   1.000
_cell.length_c   1.000
_cell.angle_alpha   90.00
_cell.angle_beta   90.00
_cell.angle_gamma   90.00
#
_symmetry.space_group_name_H-M   'P 1'
#
loop_
_entity.id
_entity.type
_entity.pdbx_description
1 polymer ?
#
loop_
_entity_poly.entity_id
_entity_poly.type
_entity_poly.pdbx_seq_one_letter_code
_entity_poly.pdbx_strand_id
1 'polypeptide(L)'
;MLVIWMFVYSTAITNDSASYLHTFGVTEGLLSDSPFYGLVLICILVAISSRGEKLLFKISTGMVLTKLLVVAALGVSMVGMWHLYNVGSLPPLGLLMKNAIITLPFTLTSILFIQTLSPMVISYRSREKSIEVARHKALRAMNIAFGILLCHRLFLRRVVHAGDGT
;
A
#
# COMPACT_ATOMS: atom_id res chain seq x y z
N MET A 1 13.83 9.21 12.43
CA MET A 1 12.88 8.17 11.95
C MET A 1 12.03 8.67 10.78
N LEU A 2 11.16 9.68 10.93
CA LEU A 2 10.28 10.15 9.84
C LEU A 2 11.00 10.58 8.55
N VAL A 3 12.14 11.26 8.66
CA VAL A 3 12.92 11.71 7.50
C VAL A 3 13.45 10.55 6.66
N ILE A 4 13.96 9.48 7.31
CA ILE A 4 14.44 8.27 6.61
C ILE A 4 13.30 7.63 5.83
N TRP A 5 12.12 7.51 6.45
CA TRP A 5 10.94 6.97 5.77
C TRP A 5 10.51 7.84 4.59
N MET A 6 10.58 9.17 4.69
CA MET A 6 10.27 10.07 3.57
C MET A 6 11.20 9.82 2.38
N PHE A 7 12.51 9.67 2.62
CA PHE A 7 13.46 9.34 1.55
C PHE A 7 13.23 7.95 0.97
N VAL A 8 13.04 6.93 1.81
CA VAL A 8 12.76 5.55 1.36
C VAL A 8 11.49 5.50 0.51
N TYR A 9 10.41 6.15 0.94
CA TYR A 9 9.17 6.23 0.16
C TYR A 9 9.37 6.98 -1.15
N SER A 10 10.14 8.07 -1.15
CA SER A 10 10.38 8.82 -2.38
C SER A 10 11.22 8.03 -3.39
N THR A 11 12.23 7.29 -2.94
CA THR A 11 13.02 6.42 -3.83
C THR A 11 12.15 5.31 -4.40
N ALA A 12 11.29 4.70 -3.58
CA ALA A 12 10.33 3.70 -4.04
C ALA A 12 9.37 4.29 -5.09
N ILE A 13 8.79 5.47 -4.83
CA ILE A 13 7.91 6.15 -5.80
C ILE A 13 8.65 6.47 -7.10
N THR A 14 9.91 6.91 -7.02
CA THR A 14 10.74 7.23 -8.20
C THR A 14 10.98 5.99 -9.06
N ASN A 15 11.33 4.87 -8.44
CA ASN A 15 11.59 3.62 -9.15
C ASN A 15 10.30 3.01 -9.73
N ASP A 16 9.21 3.01 -8.97
CA ASP A 16 7.92 2.49 -9.45
C ASP A 16 7.38 3.34 -10.60
N SER A 17 7.41 4.66 -10.47
CA SER A 17 6.93 5.57 -11.53
C SER A 17 7.78 5.50 -12.80
N ALA A 18 9.10 5.42 -12.69
CA ALA A 18 9.98 5.21 -13.84
C ALA A 18 9.71 3.86 -14.52
N SER A 19 9.55 2.79 -13.74
CA SER A 19 9.21 1.45 -14.25
C SER A 19 7.86 1.43 -14.96
N TYR A 20 6.84 2.11 -14.40
CA TYR A 20 5.53 2.26 -15.04
C TYR A 20 5.61 3.02 -16.36
N LEU A 21 6.28 4.18 -16.39
CA LEU A 21 6.41 4.99 -17.61
C LEU A 21 7.15 4.23 -18.72
N HIS A 22 8.17 3.47 -18.36
CA HIS A 22 8.89 2.60 -19.29
C HIS A 22 8.01 1.45 -19.79
N THR A 23 7.30 0.75 -18.90
CA THR A 23 6.43 -0.39 -19.26
C THR A 23 5.28 0.03 -20.18
N PHE A 24 4.75 1.24 -20.02
CA PHE A 24 3.70 1.80 -20.88
C PHE A 24 4.24 2.51 -22.14
N GLY A 25 5.55 2.45 -22.41
CA GLY A 25 6.17 2.99 -23.62
C GLY A 25 6.19 4.52 -23.69
N VAL A 26 5.99 5.22 -22.57
CA VAL A 26 6.03 6.68 -22.50
C VAL A 26 7.47 7.19 -22.60
N THR A 27 8.45 6.35 -22.24
CA THR A 27 9.88 6.68 -22.29
C THR A 27 10.74 5.50 -22.75
N GLU A 28 11.73 5.77 -23.60
CA GLU A 28 12.64 4.76 -24.18
C GLU A 28 13.68 4.22 -23.16
N GLY A 29 13.84 4.87 -22.01
CA GLY A 29 14.74 4.45 -20.93
C GLY A 29 14.15 4.66 -19.53
N LEU A 30 14.81 4.13 -18.50
CA LEU A 30 14.39 4.32 -17.11
C LEU A 30 14.71 5.75 -16.65
N LEU A 31 13.68 6.58 -16.41
CA LEU A 31 13.90 7.93 -15.85
C LEU A 31 14.58 7.92 -14.47
N SER A 32 14.51 6.80 -13.74
CA SER A 32 15.18 6.62 -12.44
C SER A 32 16.69 6.71 -12.51
N ASP A 33 17.30 6.50 -13.69
CA ASP A 33 18.74 6.66 -13.88
C ASP A 33 19.17 8.14 -13.85
N SER A 34 18.22 9.05 -14.06
CA SER A 34 18.45 10.49 -13.96
C SER A 34 18.19 10.99 -12.53
N PRO A 35 19.19 11.59 -11.84
CA PRO A 35 18.99 12.11 -10.48
C PRO A 35 18.00 13.28 -10.43
N PHE A 36 17.77 13.95 -11.56
CA PHE A 36 16.81 15.05 -11.68
C PHE A 36 15.35 14.57 -11.56
N TYR A 37 15.01 13.38 -12.05
CA TYR A 37 13.64 12.86 -11.97
C TYR A 37 13.21 12.62 -10.52
N GLY A 38 14.07 11.96 -9.73
CA GLY A 38 13.84 11.76 -8.31
C GLY A 38 13.75 13.08 -7.53
N LEU A 39 14.59 14.07 -7.88
CA LEU A 39 14.57 15.40 -7.23
C LEU A 39 13.26 16.15 -7.49
N VAL A 40 12.80 16.19 -8.75
CA VAL A 40 11.53 16.83 -9.13
C VAL A 40 10.36 16.15 -8.42
N LEU A 41 10.35 14.82 -8.35
CA LEU A 41 9.34 14.06 -7.61
C LEU A 41 9.32 14.40 -6.12
N ILE A 42 10.48 14.45 -5.46
CA ILE A 42 10.60 14.86 -4.05
C ILE A 42 10.03 16.28 -3.87
N CYS A 43 10.39 17.22 -4.73
CA CYS A 43 9.88 18.59 -4.66
C CYS A 43 8.36 18.65 -4.78
N ILE A 44 7.77 17.87 -5.69
CA ILE A 44 6.31 17.79 -5.84
C ILE A 44 5.66 17.15 -4.60
N LEU A 45 6.22 16.05 -4.10
CA LEU A 45 5.75 15.37 -2.89
C LEU A 45 5.75 16.33 -1.69
N VAL A 46 6.86 17.04 -1.47
CA VAL A 46 6.97 18.05 -0.40
C VAL A 46 5.99 19.19 -0.62
N ALA A 47 5.82 19.68 -1.86
CA ALA A 47 4.87 20.74 -2.16
C ALA A 47 3.42 20.32 -1.87
N ILE A 48 3.04 19.06 -2.13
CA ILE A 48 1.73 18.52 -1.79
C ILE A 48 1.61 18.33 -0.27
N SER A 49 2.62 17.78 0.38
CA SER A 49 2.65 17.58 1.84
C SER A 49 2.62 18.90 2.62
N SER A 50 3.15 19.97 2.04
CA SER A 50 3.11 21.32 2.62
C SER A 50 1.72 21.95 2.57
N ARG A 51 0.78 21.41 1.77
CA ARG A 51 -0.59 21.94 1.72
C ARG A 51 -1.40 21.43 2.91
N GLY A 52 -2.29 22.29 3.42
CA GLY A 52 -3.06 22.02 4.63
C GLY A 52 -3.93 20.76 4.58
N GLU A 53 -4.32 20.29 5.76
CA GLU A 53 -4.99 19.00 5.99
C GLU A 53 -6.16 18.72 5.04
N LYS A 54 -6.99 19.74 4.72
CA LYS A 54 -8.16 19.59 3.83
C LYS A 54 -7.81 19.08 2.43
N LEU A 55 -6.69 19.54 1.85
CA LEU A 55 -6.28 19.07 0.52
C LEU A 55 -5.73 17.64 0.61
N LEU A 56 -4.95 17.35 1.65
CA LEU A 56 -4.40 16.03 1.91
C LEU A 56 -5.53 14.99 2.06
N PHE A 57 -6.59 15.32 2.80
CA PHE A 57 -7.79 14.48 2.90
C PHE A 57 -8.44 14.24 1.54
N LYS A 58 -8.65 15.28 0.72
CA LYS A 58 -9.33 15.15 -0.58
C LYS A 58 -8.52 14.28 -1.56
N ILE A 59 -7.20 14.49 -1.62
CA ILE A 59 -6.30 13.69 -2.46
C ILE A 59 -6.26 12.24 -1.97
N SER A 60 -6.12 12.03 -0.65
CA SER A 60 -6.05 10.69 -0.06
C SER A 60 -7.34 9.90 -0.30
N THR A 61 -8.52 10.51 -0.13
CA THR A 61 -9.80 9.85 -0.41
C THR A 61 -9.92 9.46 -1.88
N GLY A 62 -9.53 10.35 -2.81
CA GLY A 62 -9.51 10.04 -4.24
C GLY A 62 -8.60 8.84 -4.56
N MET A 63 -7.38 8.85 -4.04
CA MET A 63 -6.41 7.77 -4.26
C MET A 63 -6.90 6.42 -3.72
N VAL A 64 -7.55 6.40 -2.55
CA VAL A 64 -8.11 5.17 -1.97
C VAL A 64 -9.29 4.65 -2.81
N LEU A 65 -10.20 5.54 -3.24
CA LEU A 65 -11.33 5.14 -4.08
C LEU A 65 -10.88 4.52 -5.40
N THR A 66 -9.91 5.15 -6.07
CA THR A 66 -9.32 4.60 -7.30
C THR A 66 -8.70 3.22 -7.04
N LYS A 67 -7.95 3.06 -5.95
CA LYS A 67 -7.36 1.76 -5.59
C LYS A 67 -8.42 0.68 -5.36
N LEU A 68 -9.48 1.00 -4.62
CA LEU A 68 -10.59 0.07 -4.39
C LEU A 68 -11.30 -0.30 -5.68
N LEU A 69 -11.50 0.66 -6.58
CA LEU A 69 -12.09 0.43 -7.90
C LEU A 69 -11.23 -0.52 -8.75
N VAL A 70 -9.92 -0.29 -8.81
CA VAL A 70 -8.98 -1.17 -9.54
C VAL A 70 -9.00 -2.57 -8.95
N VAL A 71 -8.95 -2.72 -7.63
CA VAL A 71 -9.02 -4.04 -6.97
C VAL A 71 -10.34 -4.74 -7.27
N ALA A 72 -11.47 -4.02 -7.27
CA ALA A 72 -12.77 -4.57 -7.61
C ALA A 72 -12.82 -5.01 -9.09
N ALA A 73 -12.32 -4.18 -10.01
CA ALA A 73 -12.27 -4.49 -11.44
C ALA A 73 -11.39 -5.72 -11.73
N LEU A 74 -10.21 -5.80 -11.11
CA LEU A 74 -9.35 -6.98 -11.18
C LEU A 74 -10.06 -8.21 -10.60
N GLY A 75 -10.68 -8.09 -9.43
CA GLY A 75 -11.45 -9.17 -8.82
C GLY A 75 -12.54 -9.72 -9.74
N VAL A 76 -13.29 -8.84 -10.40
CA VAL A 76 -14.33 -9.21 -11.39
C VAL A 76 -13.71 -9.86 -12.62
N SER A 77 -12.62 -9.31 -13.16
CA SER A 77 -11.94 -9.88 -14.34
C SER A 77 -11.40 -11.28 -14.10
N MET A 78 -11.02 -11.59 -12.84
CA MET A 78 -10.44 -12.88 -12.47
C MET A 78 -11.50 -13.95 -12.15
N VAL A 79 -12.81 -13.63 -12.14
CA VAL A 79 -13.88 -14.61 -11.83
C VAL A 79 -13.82 -15.83 -12.75
N GLY A 80 -13.45 -15.64 -14.02
CA GLY A 80 -13.28 -16.73 -14.98
C GLY A 80 -12.10 -17.67 -14.69
N MET A 81 -11.15 -17.26 -13.84
CA MET A 81 -9.97 -18.04 -13.44
C MET A 81 -10.14 -18.68 -12.05
N TRP A 82 -11.32 -18.59 -11.43
CA TRP A 82 -11.60 -19.15 -10.10
C TRP A 82 -11.90 -20.64 -10.15
N HIS A 83 -10.93 -21.42 -10.63
CA HIS A 83 -11.01 -22.86 -10.58
C HIS A 83 -10.19 -23.43 -9.41
N LEU A 84 -10.77 -24.37 -8.67
CA LEU A 84 -10.12 -25.02 -7.53
C LEU A 84 -8.83 -25.77 -7.92
N TYR A 85 -8.67 -26.15 -9.20
CA TYR A 85 -7.44 -26.79 -9.71
C TYR A 85 -6.27 -25.80 -9.87
N ASN A 86 -6.56 -24.50 -10.00
CA ASN A 86 -5.55 -23.45 -10.06
C ASN A 86 -4.91 -23.25 -8.67
N VAL A 87 -5.50 -23.79 -7.60
CA VAL A 87 -4.92 -23.71 -6.25
C VAL A 87 -3.67 -24.59 -6.20
N GLY A 88 -2.50 -23.96 -6.38
CA GLY A 88 -1.20 -24.62 -6.31
C GLY A 88 -1.02 -25.42 -5.01
N SER A 89 -0.32 -26.54 -5.10
CA SER A 89 0.00 -27.37 -3.94
C SER A 89 0.78 -26.57 -2.91
N LEU A 90 0.41 -26.73 -1.62
CA LEU A 90 1.14 -26.08 -0.53
C LEU A 90 2.61 -26.49 -0.59
N PRO A 91 3.56 -25.52 -0.63
CA PRO A 91 4.98 -25.84 -0.62
C PRO A 91 5.36 -26.52 0.71
N PRO A 92 6.48 -27.25 0.77
CA PRO A 92 6.93 -27.93 1.98
C PRO A 92 6.94 -27.00 3.19
N LEU A 93 6.44 -27.48 4.34
CA LEU A 93 6.27 -26.68 5.56
C LEU A 93 7.54 -25.90 5.96
N GLY A 94 8.73 -26.49 5.76
CA GLY A 94 10.01 -25.82 6.03
C GLY A 94 10.27 -24.59 5.13
N LEU A 95 9.94 -24.67 3.84
CA LEU A 95 10.08 -23.55 2.91
C LEU A 95 9.02 -22.48 3.19
N LEU A 96 7.81 -22.89 3.56
CA LEU A 96 6.72 -21.98 3.91
C LEU A 96 7.05 -21.17 5.17
N MET A 97 7.62 -21.80 6.20
CA MET A 97 8.07 -21.12 7.43
C MET A 97 9.23 -20.15 7.16
N LYS A 98 10.24 -20.57 6.40
CA LYS A 98 11.37 -19.70 6.01
C LYS A 98 10.86 -18.46 5.26
N ASN A 99 10.00 -18.66 4.27
CA ASN A 99 9.45 -17.57 3.48
C ASN A 99 8.51 -16.69 4.31
N ALA A 100 7.72 -17.27 5.21
CA ALA A 100 6.88 -16.49 6.13
C ALA A 100 7.74 -15.57 7.01
N ILE A 101 8.81 -16.08 7.63
CA ILE A 101 9.70 -15.27 8.49
C ILE A 101 10.37 -14.15 7.69
N ILE A 102 10.87 -14.43 6.48
CA ILE A 102 11.53 -13.42 5.64
C ILE A 102 10.55 -12.35 5.14
N THR A 103 9.32 -12.74 4.79
CA THR A 103 8.31 -11.82 4.25
C THR A 103 7.52 -11.08 5.32
N LEU A 104 7.53 -11.56 6.57
CA LEU A 104 6.74 -10.99 7.67
C LEU A 104 7.14 -9.54 8.00
N PRO A 105 8.43 -9.14 8.07
CA PRO A 105 8.83 -7.75 8.22
C PRO A 105 8.27 -6.85 7.11
N PHE A 106 8.42 -7.23 5.84
CA PHE A 106 7.89 -6.46 4.70
C PHE A 106 6.36 -6.40 4.70
N THR A 107 5.72 -7.50 5.08
CA THR A 107 4.26 -7.61 5.21
C THR A 107 3.76 -6.69 6.32
N LEU A 108 4.42 -6.70 7.47
CA LEU A 108 4.08 -5.85 8.60
C LEU A 108 4.36 -4.40 8.28
N THR A 109 5.51 -4.03 7.72
CA THR A 109 5.83 -2.65 7.35
C THR A 109 4.88 -2.07 6.30
N SER A 110 4.40 -2.89 5.35
CA SER A 110 3.42 -2.42 4.35
C SER A 110 2.01 -2.23 4.92
N ILE A 111 1.67 -2.87 6.05
CA ILE A 111 0.33 -2.76 6.69
C ILE A 111 0.37 -1.82 7.90
N LEU A 112 1.45 -1.81 8.66
CA LEU A 112 1.73 -0.91 9.77
C LEU A 112 2.07 0.46 9.19
N PHE A 113 1.03 1.11 8.70
CA PHE A 113 1.02 2.53 8.44
C PHE A 113 1.46 3.27 9.71
N ILE A 114 2.08 4.43 9.59
CA ILE A 114 2.34 5.31 10.73
C ILE A 114 0.98 5.72 11.30
N GLN A 115 0.51 4.94 12.27
CA GLN A 115 -0.83 5.00 12.84
C GLN A 115 -1.16 6.38 13.37
N THR A 116 -0.14 7.11 13.83
CA THR A 116 -0.25 8.43 14.43
C THR A 116 -0.52 9.57 13.44
N LEU A 117 -0.18 9.39 12.16
CA LEU A 117 -0.35 10.42 11.12
C LEU A 117 -1.53 10.14 10.18
N SER A 118 -2.26 9.04 10.43
CA SER A 118 -3.43 8.72 9.61
C SER A 118 -4.45 9.87 9.69
N PRO A 119 -4.96 10.35 8.54
CA PRO A 119 -5.99 11.38 8.51
C PRO A 119 -7.24 11.01 9.35
N MET A 120 -7.52 9.71 9.49
CA MET A 120 -8.56 9.20 10.40
C MET A 120 -8.31 9.58 11.87
N VAL A 121 -7.08 9.38 12.35
CA VAL A 121 -6.70 9.67 13.75
C VAL A 121 -6.70 11.17 14.00
N ILE A 122 -6.24 11.96 13.03
CA ILE A 122 -6.29 13.42 13.06
C ILE A 122 -7.76 13.89 13.15
N SER A 123 -8.65 13.31 12.36
CA SER A 123 -10.09 13.60 12.41
C SER A 123 -10.71 13.26 13.77
N TYR A 124 -10.42 12.08 14.35
CA TYR A 124 -10.94 11.73 15.67
C TYR A 124 -10.43 12.64 16.79
N ARG A 125 -9.15 13.05 16.72
CA ARG A 125 -8.59 14.03 17.68
C ARG A 125 -9.22 15.40 17.55
N SER A 126 -9.62 15.83 16.35
CA SER A 126 -10.24 17.15 16.12
C SER A 126 -11.70 17.24 16.60
N ARG A 127 -12.41 16.11 16.73
CA ARG A 127 -13.85 16.08 17.04
C ARG A 127 -14.17 15.73 18.49
N GLU A 128 -13.28 15.03 19.18
CA GLU A 128 -13.51 14.55 20.55
C GLU A 128 -12.83 15.46 21.57
N LYS A 129 -13.56 15.85 22.64
CA LYS A 129 -12.99 16.67 23.72
C LYS A 129 -12.00 15.89 24.61
N SER A 130 -12.14 14.57 24.69
CA SER A 130 -11.27 13.69 25.48
C SER A 130 -10.28 12.95 24.58
N ILE A 131 -9.00 13.08 24.91
CA ILE A 131 -7.89 12.41 24.21
C ILE A 131 -8.01 10.87 24.31
N GLU A 132 -8.50 10.36 25.46
CA GLU A 132 -8.63 8.92 25.68
C GLU A 132 -9.71 8.29 24.81
N VAL A 133 -10.85 8.98 24.64
CA VAL A 133 -11.96 8.54 23.78
C VAL A 133 -11.54 8.58 22.31
N ALA A 134 -10.84 9.65 21.90
CA ALA A 134 -10.28 9.76 20.55
C ALA A 134 -9.32 8.60 20.25
N ARG A 135 -8.43 8.28 21.20
CA ARG A 135 -7.47 7.19 21.08
C ARG A 135 -8.18 5.83 20.99
N HIS A 136 -9.18 5.58 21.83
CA HIS A 136 -9.91 4.32 21.82
C HIS A 136 -10.66 4.10 20.50
N LYS A 137 -11.35 5.13 19.97
CA LYS A 137 -12.03 5.06 18.66
C LYS A 137 -11.04 4.83 17.52
N ALA A 138 -9.91 5.55 17.52
CA ALA A 138 -8.84 5.37 16.54
C ALA A 138 -8.27 3.94 16.54
N LEU A 139 -7.93 3.39 17.71
CA LEU A 139 -7.40 2.03 17.84
C LEU A 139 -8.39 0.97 17.37
N ARG A 140 -9.68 1.12 17.70
CA ARG A 140 -10.72 0.20 17.25
C ARG A 140 -10.87 0.18 15.74
N ALA A 141 -10.97 1.36 15.11
CA ALA A 141 -11.08 1.47 13.66
C ALA A 141 -9.85 0.87 12.95
N MET A 142 -8.66 1.09 13.51
CA MET A 142 -7.41 0.58 12.98
C MET A 142 -7.29 -0.94 13.09
N ASN A 143 -7.71 -1.54 14.21
CA ASN A 143 -7.73 -2.99 14.37
C ASN A 143 -8.69 -3.66 13.38
N ILE A 144 -9.84 -3.04 13.10
CA ILE A 144 -10.79 -3.53 12.09
C ILE A 144 -10.17 -3.44 10.69
N ALA A 145 -9.56 -2.30 10.34
CA ALA A 145 -8.88 -2.13 9.07
C ALA A 145 -7.73 -3.14 8.89
N PHE A 146 -6.96 -3.39 9.95
CA PHE A 146 -5.89 -4.40 9.96
C PHE A 146 -6.45 -5.80 9.73
N GLY A 147 -7.56 -6.17 10.39
CA GLY A 147 -8.23 -7.45 10.18
C GLY A 147 -8.71 -7.64 8.74
N ILE A 148 -9.35 -6.62 8.16
CA ILE A 148 -9.80 -6.65 6.76
C ILE A 148 -8.60 -6.79 5.80
N LEU A 149 -7.54 -6.02 6.01
CA LEU A 149 -6.33 -6.09 5.18
C LEU A 149 -5.64 -7.45 5.27
N LEU A 150 -5.60 -8.06 6.46
CA LEU A 150 -5.03 -9.38 6.67
C LEU A 150 -5.85 -10.46 5.95
N CYS A 151 -7.18 -10.42 6.06
CA CYS A 151 -8.08 -11.31 5.31
C CYS A 151 -7.93 -11.13 3.80
N HIS A 152 -7.91 -9.88 3.30
CA HIS A 152 -7.74 -9.60 1.89
C HIS A 152 -6.38 -10.09 1.37
N ARG A 153 -5.30 -9.86 2.11
CA ARG A 153 -3.95 -10.31 1.70
C ARG A 153 -3.83 -11.83 1.72
N LEU A 154 -4.45 -12.53 2.68
CA LEU A 154 -4.51 -13.99 2.68
C LEU A 154 -5.28 -14.53 1.48
N PHE A 155 -6.40 -13.89 1.13
CA PHE A 155 -7.18 -14.24 -0.05
C PHE A 155 -6.39 -13.99 -1.35
N LEU A 156 -5.82 -12.80 -1.52
CA LEU A 156 -5.07 -12.43 -2.72
C LEU A 156 -3.81 -13.29 -2.90
N ARG A 157 -3.10 -13.63 -1.83
CA ARG A 157 -1.93 -14.53 -1.89
C ARG A 157 -2.31 -15.93 -2.36
N ARG A 158 -3.50 -16.42 -2.01
CA ARG A 158 -4.04 -17.68 -2.55
C ARG A 158 -4.36 -17.60 -4.04
N VAL A 159 -4.81 -16.44 -4.52
CA VAL A 159 -5.14 -16.23 -5.94
C VAL A 159 -3.88 -16.01 -6.80
N VAL A 160 -2.85 -15.35 -6.30
CA VAL A 160 -1.63 -15.05 -7.10
C VAL A 160 -0.73 -16.29 -7.26
N HIS A 161 -0.55 -17.11 -6.22
CA HIS A 161 0.20 -18.38 -6.36
C HIS A 161 -0.51 -19.42 -7.24
N ALA A 162 -1.73 -19.15 -7.67
CA ALA A 162 -2.43 -19.96 -8.64
C ALA A 162 -1.98 -19.72 -10.09
N GLY A 163 -1.24 -18.63 -10.37
CA GLY A 163 -0.84 -18.22 -11.72
C GLY A 163 0.57 -18.66 -12.15
N ASP A 164 1.45 -19.01 -11.22
CA ASP A 164 2.88 -19.32 -11.51
C ASP A 164 3.12 -20.81 -11.81
N GLY A 165 2.21 -21.42 -12.57
CA GLY A 165 2.18 -22.85 -12.89
C GLY A 165 2.43 -23.19 -14.36
N THR A 166 3.11 -22.31 -15.11
CA THR A 166 3.73 -22.63 -16.41
C THR A 166 5.22 -22.35 -16.35
#